data_AF-A0A6B9SM32-F1
#
_entry.id   AF-A0A6B9SM32-F1
#
_cell.length_a   1.000
_cell.length_b   1.000
_cell.length_c   1.000
_cell.angle_alpha   90.00
_cell.angle_beta   90.00
_cell.angle_gamma   90.00
#
_symmetry.space_group_name_H-M   'P 1'
#
loop_
_entity.id
_entity.type
_entity.pdbx_description
1 polymer ?
#
loop_
_entity_poly.entity_id
_entity_poly.type
_entity_poly.pdbx_seq_one_letter_code
_entity_poly.pdbx_strand_id
1 'polypeptide(L)'
;NLLDDVEEFHERAQEAMMDETPDSSKLQMLIDMGSSLYVELPELPRLKQELQQARWLDEVRLTLSDPQQVTLDVMKKLIDSGVGLAPHHAVEKAMAELQELLTVSERWEEKAKVCLQA
;
A
#
# COMPACT_ATOMS: atom_id res chain seq x y z
N ASN A 1 0.77 -30.43 -13.55
CA ASN A 1 -0.59 -31.04 -13.53
C ASN A 1 -1.43 -30.13 -12.66
N LEU A 2 -2.76 -30.05 -12.80
CA LEU A 2 -3.58 -29.10 -12.01
C LEU A 2 -3.30 -29.18 -10.50
N LEU A 3 -3.11 -30.40 -9.97
CA LEU A 3 -2.75 -30.60 -8.57
C LEU A 3 -1.40 -29.99 -8.21
N ASP A 4 -0.36 -30.24 -9.02
CA ASP A 4 0.98 -29.66 -8.81
C ASP A 4 0.93 -28.12 -8.89
N ASP A 5 0.16 -27.57 -9.84
CA ASP A 5 0.05 -26.12 -10.05
C ASP A 5 -0.70 -25.45 -8.88
N VAL A 6 -1.70 -26.13 -8.31
CA VAL A 6 -2.41 -25.70 -7.10
C VAL A 6 -1.50 -25.77 -5.86
N GLU A 7 -0.72 -26.84 -5.72
CA GLU A 7 0.24 -26.99 -4.62
C GLU A 7 1.32 -25.90 -4.67
N GLU A 8 1.90 -25.65 -5.85
CA GLU A 8 2.85 -24.54 -6.05
C GLU A 8 2.21 -23.19 -5.70
N PHE A 9 0.97 -22.94 -6.14
CA PHE A 9 0.26 -21.71 -5.79
C PHE A 9 0.11 -21.57 -4.27
N HIS A 10 -0.30 -22.63 -3.56
CA HIS A 10 -0.48 -22.60 -2.11
C HIS A 10 0.83 -22.25 -1.39
N GLU A 11 1.94 -22.90 -1.74
CA GLU A 11 3.24 -22.65 -1.13
C GLU A 11 3.66 -21.19 -1.33
N ARG A 12 3.62 -20.71 -2.57
CA ARG A 12 4.06 -19.34 -2.90
C ARG A 12 3.13 -18.27 -2.32
N ALA A 13 1.83 -18.55 -2.21
CA ALA A 13 0.88 -17.67 -1.56
C ALA A 13 1.16 -17.54 -0.06
N GLN A 14 1.47 -18.64 0.63
CA GLN A 14 1.86 -18.61 2.04
C GLN A 14 3.16 -17.82 2.24
N GLU A 15 4.17 -18.05 1.41
CA GLU A 15 5.42 -17.30 1.46
C GLU A 15 5.20 -15.79 1.27
N ALA A 16 4.39 -15.38 0.29
CA ALA A 16 4.07 -13.97 0.07
C ALA A 16 3.36 -13.32 1.26
N MET A 17 2.51 -14.06 1.96
CA MET A 17 1.78 -13.56 3.15
C MET A 17 2.65 -13.48 4.40
N MET A 18 3.85 -14.06 4.38
CA MET A 18 4.82 -13.99 5.49
C MET A 18 5.84 -12.86 5.31
N ASP A 19 5.86 -12.20 4.16
CA ASP A 19 6.75 -11.08 3.90
C ASP A 19 6.42 -9.91 4.84
N GLU A 20 7.42 -9.34 5.50
CA GLU A 20 7.24 -8.20 6.43
C GLU A 20 6.71 -6.94 5.72
N THR A 21 7.07 -6.79 4.45
CA THR A 21 6.57 -5.73 3.57
C THR A 21 5.98 -6.38 2.32
N PRO A 22 4.68 -6.13 2.01
CA PRO A 22 4.03 -6.81 0.90
C PRO A 22 4.54 -6.27 -0.45
N ASP A 23 4.89 -7.18 -1.36
CA ASP A 23 5.39 -6.87 -2.71
C ASP A 23 4.25 -6.93 -3.72
N SER A 24 3.91 -5.79 -4.33
CA SER A 24 2.78 -5.68 -5.24
C SER A 24 2.95 -6.50 -6.53
N SER A 25 4.18 -6.66 -7.02
CA SER A 25 4.46 -7.43 -8.23
C SER A 25 4.36 -8.93 -7.96
N LYS A 26 4.94 -9.40 -6.85
CA LYS A 26 4.83 -10.79 -6.39
C LYS A 26 3.36 -11.19 -6.17
N LEU A 27 2.59 -10.34 -5.47
CA LEU A 27 1.19 -10.59 -5.18
C LEU A 27 0.32 -10.59 -6.44
N GLN A 28 0.56 -9.66 -7.38
CA GLN A 28 -0.16 -9.63 -8.66
C GLN A 28 0.11 -10.90 -9.47
N MET A 29 1.37 -11.35 -9.57
CA MET A 29 1.72 -12.60 -10.26
C MET A 29 1.01 -13.82 -9.66
N LEU A 30 0.92 -13.90 -8.33
CA LEU A 30 0.21 -14.99 -7.65
C LEU A 30 -1.29 -14.95 -7.92
N ILE A 31 -1.92 -13.77 -7.88
CA ILE A 31 -3.35 -13.63 -8.21
C ILE A 31 -3.62 -14.04 -9.65
N ASP A 32 -2.76 -13.66 -10.59
CA ASP A 32 -2.90 -14.03 -12.00
C ASP A 32 -2.73 -15.55 -12.20
N MET A 33 -1.73 -16.14 -11.55
CA MET A 33 -1.52 -17.60 -11.51
C MET A 33 -2.76 -18.31 -10.97
N GLY A 34 -3.21 -17.98 -9.76
CA GLY A 34 -4.36 -18.63 -9.14
C GLY A 34 -5.67 -18.43 -9.90
N SER A 35 -5.88 -17.25 -10.50
CA SER A 35 -7.06 -16.99 -11.34
C SER A 35 -7.07 -17.83 -12.62
N SER A 36 -5.89 -18.22 -13.12
CA SER A 36 -5.75 -19.06 -14.32
C SER A 36 -5.98 -20.56 -14.06
N LEU A 37 -6.08 -20.99 -12.80
CA LEU A 37 -6.30 -22.40 -12.45
C LEU A 37 -7.79 -22.81 -12.55
N TYR A 38 -8.71 -21.88 -12.75
CA TYR A 38 -10.16 -22.11 -12.90
C TYR A 38 -10.79 -22.96 -11.77
N VAL A 39 -10.20 -22.91 -10.58
CA VAL A 39 -10.70 -23.54 -9.35
C VAL A 39 -10.90 -22.49 -8.27
N GLU A 40 -11.72 -22.80 -7.27
CA GLU A 40 -11.90 -21.92 -6.12
C GLU A 40 -10.67 -22.03 -5.20
N LEU A 41 -9.95 -20.93 -5.05
CA LEU A 41 -8.76 -20.84 -4.21
C LEU A 41 -9.04 -19.89 -3.02
N PRO A 42 -9.05 -20.40 -1.78
CA PRO A 42 -9.41 -19.62 -0.60
C PRO A 42 -8.40 -18.50 -0.28
N GLU A 43 -7.18 -18.55 -0.81
CA GLU A 43 -6.14 -17.53 -0.62
C GLU A 43 -6.38 -16.27 -1.46
N LEU A 44 -7.08 -16.38 -2.60
CA LEU A 44 -7.23 -15.27 -3.55
C LEU A 44 -7.86 -14.00 -2.93
N PRO A 45 -8.91 -14.07 -2.10
CA PRO A 45 -9.44 -12.89 -1.42
C PRO A 45 -8.40 -12.20 -0.54
N ARG A 46 -7.60 -12.97 0.22
CA ARG A 46 -6.56 -12.43 1.10
C ARG A 46 -5.41 -11.83 0.30
N LEU A 47 -4.93 -12.51 -0.73
CA LEU A 47 -3.89 -11.97 -1.63
C LEU A 47 -4.31 -10.64 -2.28
N LYS A 48 -5.60 -10.49 -2.63
CA LYS A 48 -6.13 -9.23 -3.17
C LYS A 48 -6.12 -8.10 -2.14
N GLN A 49 -6.36 -8.39 -0.85
CA GLN A 49 -6.25 -7.39 0.22
C GLN A 49 -4.79 -6.96 0.42
N GLU A 50 -3.86 -7.92 0.52
CA GLU A 50 -2.42 -7.65 0.60
C GLU A 50 -1.93 -6.83 -0.60
N LEU A 51 -2.44 -7.10 -1.81
CA LEU A 51 -2.10 -6.34 -3.01
C LEU A 51 -2.55 -4.88 -2.92
N GLN A 52 -3.71 -4.60 -2.32
CA GLN A 52 -4.17 -3.22 -2.11
C GLN A 52 -3.24 -2.47 -1.16
N GLN A 53 -2.81 -3.13 -0.08
CA GLN A 53 -1.84 -2.58 0.87
C GLN A 53 -0.50 -2.29 0.20
N ALA A 54 0.04 -3.27 -0.56
CA ALA A 54 1.29 -3.13 -1.29
C ALA A 54 1.26 -1.96 -2.30
N ARG A 55 0.18 -1.86 -3.08
CA ARG A 55 0.02 -0.77 -4.07
C ARG A 55 -0.03 0.61 -3.42
N TRP A 56 -0.73 0.72 -2.30
CA TRP A 56 -0.77 1.96 -1.56
C TRP A 56 0.62 2.32 -1.00
N LEU A 57 1.35 1.35 -0.44
CA LEU A 57 2.73 1.56 0.02
C LEU A 57 3.67 1.98 -1.12
N ASP A 58 3.49 1.41 -2.31
CA ASP A 58 4.21 1.82 -3.51
C ASP A 58 3.89 3.27 -3.90
N GLU A 59 2.61 3.66 -3.90
CA GLU A 59 2.16 5.02 -4.20
C GLU A 59 2.73 6.03 -3.21
N VAL A 60 2.71 5.72 -1.91
CA VAL A 60 3.31 6.55 -0.86
C VAL A 60 4.81 6.70 -1.10
N ARG A 61 5.52 5.59 -1.31
CA ARG A 61 6.97 5.61 -1.55
C ARG A 61 7.35 6.41 -2.80
N LEU A 62 6.61 6.24 -3.89
CA LEU A 62 6.84 6.97 -5.14
C LEU A 62 6.58 8.46 -4.95
N THR A 63 5.48 8.83 -4.29
CA THR A 63 5.14 10.23 -4.02
C THR A 63 6.20 10.92 -3.16
N LEU A 64 6.64 10.26 -2.08
CA LEU A 64 7.64 10.81 -1.17
C LEU A 64 9.06 10.84 -1.79
N SER A 65 9.29 10.10 -2.87
CA SER A 65 10.58 10.14 -3.59
C SER A 65 10.78 11.40 -4.43
N ASP A 66 9.70 12.11 -4.79
CA ASP A 66 9.75 13.39 -5.51
C ASP A 66 9.20 14.52 -4.62
N PRO A 67 10.08 15.34 -4.00
CA PRO A 67 9.66 16.45 -3.15
C PRO A 67 8.70 17.45 -3.82
N GLN A 68 8.67 17.54 -5.15
CA GLN A 68 7.74 18.44 -5.86
C GLN A 68 6.29 17.92 -5.85
N GLN A 69 6.08 16.62 -5.69
CA GLN A 69 4.75 16.00 -5.61
C GLN A 69 4.17 16.05 -4.19
N VAL A 70 5.01 16.25 -3.17
CA VAL A 70 4.62 16.23 -1.75
C VAL A 70 3.91 17.54 -1.37
N THR A 71 2.64 17.64 -1.76
CA THR A 71 1.75 18.76 -1.41
C THR A 71 0.73 18.34 -0.34
N LEU A 72 0.13 19.31 0.36
CA LEU A 72 -0.93 19.04 1.35
C LEU A 72 -2.11 18.27 0.77
N ASP A 73 -2.54 18.62 -0.44
CA ASP A 73 -3.64 17.95 -1.13
C ASP A 73 -3.30 16.48 -1.47
N VAL A 74 -2.09 16.24 -1.97
CA VAL A 74 -1.61 14.89 -2.28
C VAL A 74 -1.48 14.05 -1.01
N MET A 75 -0.91 14.59 0.07
CA MET A 75 -0.82 13.87 1.35
C MET A 75 -2.19 13.52 1.92
N LYS A 76 -3.17 14.44 1.85
CA LYS A 76 -4.55 14.17 2.28
C LYS A 76 -5.17 13.04 1.46
N LYS A 77 -4.99 13.05 0.14
CA LYS A 77 -5.48 11.97 -0.75
C LYS A 77 -4.84 10.62 -0.43
N LEU A 78 -3.54 10.58 -0.15
CA LEU A 78 -2.84 9.34 0.26
C LEU A 78 -3.36 8.81 1.59
N ILE A 79 -3.62 9.69 2.57
CA ILE A 79 -4.22 9.30 3.85
C ILE A 79 -5.63 8.75 3.63
N ASP A 80 -6.47 9.46 2.87
CA ASP A 80 -7.84 9.05 2.58
C ASP A 80 -7.90 7.69 1.88
N SER A 81 -7.00 7.43 0.93
CA SER A 81 -6.93 6.14 0.23
C SER A 81 -6.43 5.00 1.14
N GLY A 82 -5.60 5.31 2.13
CA GLY A 82 -5.07 4.33 3.08
C GLY A 82 -6.05 3.92 4.18
N VAL A 83 -6.97 4.80 4.59
CA VAL A 83 -7.96 4.53 5.65
C VAL A 83 -8.88 3.34 5.32
N GLY A 84 -9.15 3.08 4.05
CA GLY A 84 -10.00 1.97 3.61
C GLY A 84 -9.31 0.60 3.52
N LEU A 85 -7.99 0.54 3.76
CA LEU A 85 -7.23 -0.69 3.62
C LEU A 85 -7.42 -1.64 4.80
N ALA A 86 -7.24 -2.94 4.55
CA ALA A 86 -7.19 -3.91 5.63
C ALA A 86 -5.98 -3.62 6.56
N PRO A 87 -6.05 -3.99 7.86
CA PRO A 87 -4.96 -3.73 8.80
C PRO A 87 -3.65 -4.43 8.39
N HIS A 88 -2.54 -3.70 8.43
CA HIS A 88 -1.18 -4.22 8.20
C HIS A 88 -0.15 -3.27 8.82
N HIS A 89 0.86 -3.81 9.50
CA HIS A 89 1.84 -3.01 10.24
C HIS A 89 2.57 -1.97 9.36
N ALA A 90 3.02 -2.38 8.17
CA ALA A 90 3.66 -1.46 7.22
C ALA A 90 2.74 -0.30 6.79
N VAL A 91 1.43 -0.56 6.63
CA VAL A 91 0.45 0.47 6.27
C VAL A 91 0.26 1.45 7.42
N GLU A 92 0.10 0.94 8.64
CA GLU A 92 -0.03 1.75 9.86
C GLU A 92 1.17 2.65 10.08
N LYS A 93 2.38 2.12 9.86
CA LYS A 93 3.63 2.88 9.96
C LYS A 93 3.68 4.03 8.94
N ALA A 94 3.46 3.73 7.66
CA ALA A 94 3.45 4.76 6.62
C ALA A 94 2.32 5.78 6.82
N MET A 95 1.16 5.35 7.35
CA MET A 95 0.05 6.25 7.69
C MET A 95 0.47 7.24 8.79
N ALA A 96 1.13 6.77 9.85
CA ALA A 96 1.64 7.63 10.91
C ALA A 96 2.66 8.65 10.38
N GLU A 97 3.58 8.23 9.51
CA GLU A 97 4.56 9.11 8.88
C GLU A 97 3.90 10.19 8.01
N LEU A 98 2.89 9.82 7.21
CA LEU A 98 2.11 10.78 6.41
C LEU A 98 1.36 11.80 7.27
N GLN A 99 0.74 11.36 8.37
CA GLN A 99 0.02 12.24 9.29
C GLN A 99 0.96 13.23 10.00
N GLU A 100 2.15 12.78 10.41
CA GLU A 100 3.17 13.65 10.98
C GLU A 100 3.63 14.70 9.96
N LEU A 101 3.93 14.28 8.74
CA LEU A 101 4.37 15.17 7.67
C LEU A 101 3.30 16.21 7.30
N LEU A 102 2.03 15.80 7.26
CA LEU A 102 0.90 16.69 7.02
C LEU A 102 0.82 17.76 8.13
N THR A 103 0.88 17.33 9.39
CA THR A 103 0.80 18.22 10.56
C THR A 103 1.92 19.27 10.56
N VAL A 104 3.14 18.86 10.22
CA VAL A 104 4.28 19.78 10.12
C VAL A 104 4.10 20.76 8.96
N SER A 105 3.67 20.27 7.81
CA SER A 105 3.45 21.08 6.59
C SER A 105 2.38 22.15 6.81
N GLU A 106 1.26 21.82 7.44
CA GLU A 106 0.17 22.77 7.73
C GLU A 106 0.64 23.89 8.67
N ARG A 107 1.46 23.57 9.69
CA ARG A 107 2.02 24.59 10.60
C ARG A 107 2.96 25.56 9.90
N TRP A 108 3.74 25.08 8.93
CA TRP A 108 4.63 25.96 8.15
C TRP A 108 3.85 26.87 7.22
N GLU A 109 2.79 26.37 6.59
CA GLU A 109 1.94 27.19 5.73
C GLU A 109 1.25 28.31 6.51
N GLU A 110 0.74 28.02 7.71
CA GLU A 110 0.12 29.02 8.58
C GLU A 110 1.12 30.12 9.00
N LYS A 111 2.34 29.74 9.39
CA LYS A 111 3.40 30.72 9.71
C LYS A 111 3.74 31.60 8.52
N ALA A 112 3.84 31.03 7.31
CA ALA A 112 4.14 31.78 6.10
C ALA A 112 3.02 32.78 5.77
N LYS A 113 1.74 32.40 5.93
CA LYS A 113 0.59 33.30 5.75
C LYS A 113 0.65 34.49 6.70
N VAL A 114 0.96 34.28 7.97
CA VAL A 114 1.11 35.36 8.96
C VAL A 114 2.24 36.32 8.55
N CYS A 115 3.40 35.82 8.12
CA CYS A 115 4.52 36.65 7.68
C CYS A 115 4.20 37.49 6.43
N LEU A 116 3.34 37.00 5.54
CA LEU A 116 2.92 37.72 4.32
C LEU A 116 1.86 38.78 4.60
N GLN A 117 1.21 38.73 5.76
CA GLN A 117 0.16 39.68 6.19
C GLN A 117 0.67 40.76 7.15
N ALA A 118 1.94 40.68 7.59
CA ALA A 118 2.62 41.63 8.48
C ALA A 118 3.42 42.68 7.69
#